data_AF-A0A2H0RJ70-F1
#
_entry.id   AF-A0A2H0RJ70-F1
#
_cell.length_a   1.000
_cell.length_b   1.000
_cell.length_c   1.000
_cell.angle_alpha   90.00
_cell.angle_beta   90.00
_cell.angle_gamma   90.00
#
_symmetry.space_group_name_H-M   'P 1'
#
loop_
_entity.id
_entity.type
_entity.pdbx_description
1 polymer ?
#
loop_
_entity_poly.entity_id
_entity_poly.type
_entity_poly.pdbx_seq_one_letter_code
_entity_poly.pdbx_strand_id
1 'polypeptide(L)'
;MDFPQDILNKFIVRGDYLKWIKNQTVVFVYLDLTNIFHWQDVLGWKFRVEDMIGQLLGFPNVKEIKVYYGKNERYLHNSESFHKRIKKTGAILRTKPMKFITKTIHHGMFFQRRTITLFDDGVKSKIGELIDELQKSGVAVEVPKCNFDVEMAMDMLDDTDKLTAIVLFSGDSDMRAPLERLKVKGKRVAIVGVRGRVAKELYAVKDKYIDFGKFYTGKRVYIKSENPAFGAGPHN
;
A
#
# COMPACT_ATOMS: atom_id res chain seq x y z
N MET A 1 -24.39 12.87 24.86
CA MET A 1 -22.93 13.13 24.96
C MET A 1 -22.44 13.40 23.56
N ASP A 2 -21.96 14.61 23.28
CA ASP A 2 -21.27 14.89 22.02
C ASP A 2 -19.83 14.39 22.12
N PHE A 3 -19.49 13.42 21.28
CA PHE A 3 -18.12 12.94 21.18
C PHE A 3 -17.30 13.92 20.33
N PRO A 4 -16.08 14.30 20.76
CA PRO A 4 -15.17 15.09 19.96
C PRO A 4 -14.97 14.51 18.55
N GLN A 5 -15.05 15.36 17.52
CA GLN A 5 -15.01 14.92 16.12
C GLN A 5 -13.74 14.14 15.77
N ASP A 6 -12.62 14.43 16.43
CA ASP A 6 -11.35 13.71 16.33
C ASP A 6 -11.41 12.27 16.88
N ILE A 7 -12.23 12.02 17.91
CA ILE A 7 -12.51 10.68 18.45
C ILE A 7 -13.42 9.90 17.52
N LEU A 8 -14.48 10.54 17.01
CA LEU A 8 -15.37 9.94 16.00
C LEU A 8 -14.59 9.57 14.74
N ASN A 9 -13.66 10.41 14.29
CA ASN A 9 -12.80 10.16 13.13
C ASN A 9 -11.84 8.95 13.27
N LYS A 10 -11.69 8.36 14.47
CA LYS A 10 -10.97 7.07 14.66
C LYS A 10 -11.84 5.85 14.33
N PHE A 11 -13.17 5.98 14.38
CA PHE A 11 -14.13 4.88 14.25
C PHE A 11 -15.17 5.08 13.15
N ILE A 12 -15.31 6.29 12.62
CA ILE A 12 -16.31 6.68 11.62
C ILE A 12 -15.60 7.14 10.36
N VAL A 13 -16.07 6.63 9.21
CA VAL A 13 -15.61 7.13 7.91
C VAL A 13 -15.91 8.61 7.82
N ARG A 14 -14.87 9.39 7.58
CA ARG A 14 -15.00 10.83 7.39
C ARG A 14 -15.97 11.13 6.25
N GLY A 15 -17.10 11.76 6.58
CA GLY A 15 -18.16 12.07 5.62
C GLY A 15 -17.70 12.92 4.45
N ASP A 16 -16.66 13.75 4.65
CA ASP A 16 -16.06 14.55 3.58
C ASP A 16 -15.32 13.73 2.51
N TYR A 17 -14.89 12.50 2.82
CA TYR A 17 -14.32 11.57 1.84
C TYR A 17 -15.42 11.01 0.96
N LEU A 18 -16.48 10.50 1.60
CA LEU A 18 -17.65 9.93 0.92
C LEU A 18 -18.33 10.97 0.03
N LYS A 19 -18.52 12.19 0.54
CA LYS A 19 -19.11 13.31 -0.21
C LYS A 19 -18.28 13.66 -1.44
N TRP A 20 -16.94 13.69 -1.31
CA TRP A 20 -16.09 13.99 -2.46
C TRP A 20 -16.25 12.96 -3.58
N ILE A 21 -16.25 11.66 -3.23
CA ILE A 21 -16.43 10.57 -4.20
C ILE A 21 -17.83 10.67 -4.83
N LYS A 22 -18.88 10.77 -4.02
CA LYS A 22 -20.29 10.83 -4.49
C LYS A 22 -20.60 12.02 -5.39
N ASN A 23 -19.85 13.12 -5.26
CA ASN A 23 -20.03 14.31 -6.08
C ASN A 23 -19.41 14.20 -7.49
N GLN A 24 -18.72 13.11 -7.81
CA GLN A 24 -18.15 12.88 -9.14
C GLN A 24 -19.14 12.07 -10.01
N THR A 25 -19.15 12.31 -11.32
CA THR A 25 -20.07 11.62 -12.25
C THR A 25 -19.58 10.20 -12.56
N VAL A 26 -18.31 10.08 -12.97
CA VAL A 26 -17.66 8.82 -13.33
C VAL A 26 -16.28 8.76 -12.67
N VAL A 27 -16.09 7.77 -11.81
CA VAL A 27 -14.87 7.55 -11.02
C VAL A 27 -14.20 6.26 -11.46
N PHE A 28 -12.92 6.36 -11.78
CA PHE A 28 -12.04 5.20 -11.98
C PHE A 28 -11.07 5.09 -10.81
N VAL A 29 -10.82 3.88 -10.33
CA VAL A 29 -9.96 3.63 -9.18
C VAL A 29 -8.72 2.84 -9.62
N TYR A 30 -7.55 3.28 -9.21
CA TYR A 30 -6.27 2.64 -9.51
C TYR A 30 -5.63 2.17 -8.20
N LEU A 31 -5.41 0.86 -8.09
CA LEU A 31 -4.94 0.20 -6.86
C LEU A 31 -3.53 -0.36 -7.07
N ASP A 32 -2.52 0.30 -6.51
CA ASP A 32 -1.18 -0.26 -6.41
C ASP A 32 -1.07 -1.15 -5.18
N LEU A 33 -1.20 -2.47 -5.38
CA LEU A 33 -1.21 -3.40 -4.26
C LEU A 33 0.13 -3.47 -3.54
N THR A 34 1.26 -3.21 -4.20
CA THR A 34 2.57 -3.21 -3.54
C THR A 34 2.60 -2.11 -2.48
N ASN A 35 2.18 -0.90 -2.85
CA ASN A 35 2.05 0.21 -1.90
C ASN A 35 1.01 -0.08 -0.80
N ILE A 36 -0.16 -0.61 -1.17
CA ILE A 36 -1.24 -0.91 -0.22
C ILE A 36 -0.82 -1.99 0.79
N PHE A 37 -0.08 -3.03 0.39
CA PHE A 37 0.42 -4.03 1.33
C PHE A 37 1.37 -3.44 2.36
N HIS A 38 2.26 -2.52 1.95
CA HIS A 38 3.13 -1.77 2.85
C HIS A 38 2.38 -0.87 3.84
N TRP A 39 1.14 -0.47 3.52
CA TRP A 39 0.32 0.31 4.46
C TRP A 39 -0.09 -0.51 5.68
N GLN A 40 -0.26 -1.83 5.56
CA GLN A 40 -0.60 -2.68 6.70
C GLN A 40 0.47 -2.62 7.80
N ASP A 41 1.74 -2.51 7.42
CA ASP A 41 2.87 -2.36 8.36
C ASP A 41 2.80 -1.02 9.12
N VAL A 42 2.35 0.04 8.44
CA VAL A 42 2.20 1.38 9.02
C VAL A 42 0.97 1.46 9.93
N LEU A 43 -0.10 0.78 9.53
CA LEU A 43 -1.38 0.79 10.23
C LEU A 43 -1.39 -0.12 11.46
N GLY A 44 -0.52 -1.13 11.49
CA GLY A 44 -0.47 -2.13 12.57
C GLY A 44 -1.63 -3.14 12.54
N TRP A 45 -2.40 -3.17 11.45
CA TRP A 45 -3.47 -4.13 11.23
C TRP A 45 -3.54 -4.55 9.76
N LYS A 46 -4.00 -5.79 9.57
CA LYS A 46 -4.16 -6.42 8.27
C LYS A 46 -5.62 -6.35 7.80
N PHE A 47 -5.82 -6.41 6.50
CA PHE A 47 -7.13 -6.41 5.87
C PHE A 47 -7.14 -7.26 4.59
N ARG A 48 -8.34 -7.59 4.12
CA ARG A 48 -8.53 -8.29 2.85
C ARG A 48 -8.69 -7.28 1.72
N VAL A 49 -7.93 -7.47 0.64
CA VAL A 49 -8.03 -6.60 -0.54
C VAL A 49 -9.41 -6.71 -1.18
N GLU A 50 -10.04 -7.89 -1.12
CA GLU A 50 -11.40 -8.13 -1.61
C GLU A 50 -12.44 -7.26 -0.88
N ASP A 51 -12.31 -7.09 0.44
CA ASP A 51 -13.23 -6.27 1.24
C ASP A 51 -13.08 -4.78 0.87
N MET A 52 -11.85 -4.32 0.62
CA MET A 52 -11.57 -2.97 0.13
C MET A 52 -12.17 -2.73 -1.27
N ILE A 53 -12.01 -3.68 -2.18
CA ILE A 53 -12.62 -3.60 -3.52
C ILE A 53 -14.15 -3.60 -3.41
N GLY A 54 -14.72 -4.46 -2.57
CA GLY A 54 -16.16 -4.51 -2.31
C GLY A 54 -16.71 -3.17 -1.80
N GLN A 55 -16.00 -2.51 -0.87
CA GLN A 55 -16.36 -1.17 -0.41
C GLN A 55 -16.38 -0.14 -1.55
N LEU A 56 -15.38 -0.19 -2.44
CA LEU A 56 -15.28 0.74 -3.59
C LEU A 56 -16.36 0.49 -4.63
N LEU A 57 -16.71 -0.77 -4.90
CA LEU A 57 -17.81 -1.14 -5.80
C LEU A 57 -19.19 -0.75 -5.24
N GLY A 58 -19.29 -0.52 -3.93
CA GLY A 58 -20.51 0.01 -3.30
C GLY A 58 -20.85 1.46 -3.71
N PHE A 59 -19.92 2.18 -4.34
CA PHE A 59 -20.20 3.52 -4.88
C PHE A 59 -20.74 3.40 -6.31
N PRO A 60 -21.99 3.81 -6.60
CA PRO A 60 -22.61 3.62 -7.91
C PRO A 60 -21.91 4.38 -9.05
N ASN A 61 -21.14 5.40 -8.71
CA ASN A 61 -20.36 6.21 -9.65
C ASN A 61 -18.92 5.71 -9.86
N VAL A 62 -18.45 4.71 -9.08
CA VAL A 62 -17.22 3.98 -9.37
C VAL A 62 -17.52 2.98 -10.48
N LYS A 63 -16.94 3.20 -11.66
CA LYS A 63 -17.23 2.42 -12.87
C LYS A 63 -16.16 1.38 -13.17
N GLU A 64 -14.91 1.69 -12.86
CA GLU A 64 -13.79 0.76 -13.04
C GLU A 64 -12.87 0.77 -11.81
N ILE A 65 -12.36 -0.40 -11.48
CA ILE A 65 -11.31 -0.59 -10.48
C ILE A 65 -10.21 -1.39 -11.15
N LYS A 66 -9.06 -0.75 -11.39
CA LYS A 66 -7.86 -1.38 -11.95
C LYS A 66 -6.90 -1.70 -10.83
N VAL A 67 -6.51 -2.97 -10.73
CA VAL A 67 -5.62 -3.52 -9.70
C VAL A 67 -4.29 -3.88 -10.33
N TYR A 68 -3.19 -3.37 -9.79
CA TYR A 68 -1.84 -3.59 -10.28
C TYR A 68 -1.08 -4.48 -9.30
N TYR A 69 -0.76 -5.70 -9.72
CA TYR A 69 0.03 -6.62 -8.89
C TYR A 69 0.73 -7.72 -9.69
N GLY A 70 1.94 -8.06 -9.27
CA GLY A 70 2.79 -9.04 -9.96
C GLY A 70 2.30 -10.49 -9.85
N LYS A 71 2.72 -11.32 -10.78
CA LYS A 71 2.61 -12.79 -10.71
C LYS A 71 3.91 -13.37 -10.14
N ASN A 72 3.85 -13.99 -8.98
CA ASN A 72 5.02 -14.64 -8.39
C ASN A 72 5.14 -16.08 -8.92
N GLU A 73 6.03 -16.30 -9.89
CA GLU A 73 6.21 -17.60 -10.54
C GLU A 73 6.83 -18.65 -9.61
N ARG A 74 7.60 -18.24 -8.59
CA ARG A 74 8.14 -19.16 -7.57
C ARG A 74 7.06 -19.71 -6.63
N TYR A 75 5.95 -18.98 -6.47
CA TYR A 75 4.80 -19.39 -5.67
C TYR A 75 3.52 -19.34 -6.50
N LEU A 76 3.56 -20.00 -7.65
CA LEU A 76 2.55 -19.92 -8.71
C LEU A 76 1.14 -20.18 -8.20
N HIS A 77 0.92 -21.27 -7.48
CA HIS A 77 -0.40 -21.67 -6.99
C HIS A 77 -1.03 -20.59 -6.09
N ASN A 78 -0.26 -20.03 -5.16
CA ASN A 78 -0.72 -18.99 -4.25
C ASN A 78 -0.99 -17.68 -5.01
N SER A 79 -0.09 -17.31 -5.92
CA SER A 79 -0.23 -16.11 -6.75
C SER A 79 -1.47 -16.18 -7.63
N GLU A 80 -1.72 -17.30 -8.30
CA GLU A 80 -2.88 -17.49 -9.17
C GLU A 80 -4.17 -17.55 -8.38
N SER A 81 -4.16 -18.19 -7.20
CA SER A 81 -5.31 -18.20 -6.30
C SER A 81 -5.67 -16.80 -5.84
N PHE A 82 -4.68 -15.96 -5.50
CA PHE A 82 -4.89 -14.55 -5.17
C PHE A 82 -5.45 -13.78 -6.37
N HIS A 83 -4.85 -13.89 -7.55
CA HIS A 83 -5.31 -13.23 -8.77
C HIS A 83 -6.74 -13.62 -9.15
N LYS A 84 -7.10 -14.90 -9.01
CA LYS A 84 -8.48 -15.40 -9.23
C LYS A 84 -9.45 -14.74 -8.27
N ARG A 85 -9.10 -14.58 -6.98
CA ARG A 85 -9.96 -13.89 -6.01
C ARG A 85 -10.15 -12.42 -6.37
N ILE A 86 -9.09 -11.72 -6.78
CA ILE A 86 -9.20 -10.33 -7.25
C ILE A 86 -10.13 -10.24 -8.46
N LYS A 87 -9.94 -11.06 -9.50
CA LYS A 87 -10.81 -11.06 -10.69
C LYS A 87 -12.28 -11.35 -10.35
N LYS A 88 -12.54 -12.26 -9.40
CA LYS A 88 -13.91 -12.58 -8.93
C LYS A 88 -14.63 -11.41 -8.28
N THR A 89 -13.92 -10.38 -7.82
CA THR A 89 -14.56 -9.15 -7.30
C THR A 89 -15.18 -8.27 -8.39
N GLY A 90 -14.81 -8.47 -9.65
CA GLY A 90 -15.16 -7.56 -10.76
C GLY A 90 -14.09 -6.51 -11.08
N ALA A 91 -13.00 -6.46 -10.31
CA ALA A 91 -11.87 -5.59 -10.63
C ALA A 91 -11.06 -6.09 -11.84
N ILE A 92 -10.50 -5.14 -12.60
CA ILE A 92 -9.61 -5.39 -13.72
C ILE A 92 -8.19 -5.58 -13.19
N LEU A 93 -7.69 -6.81 -13.19
CA LEU A 93 -6.32 -7.11 -12.76
C LEU A 93 -5.31 -6.90 -13.90
N ARG A 94 -4.40 -5.96 -13.71
CA ARG A 94 -3.16 -5.79 -14.47
C ARG A 94 -2.04 -6.58 -13.76
N THR A 95 -1.40 -7.49 -14.48
CA THR A 95 -0.36 -8.35 -13.93
C THR A 95 0.77 -8.61 -14.91
N LYS A 96 1.98 -8.79 -14.39
CA LYS A 96 3.18 -9.21 -15.11
C LYS A 96 4.05 -10.06 -14.18
N PRO A 97 4.96 -10.92 -14.69
CA PRO A 97 5.87 -11.69 -13.86
C PRO A 97 6.69 -10.81 -12.92
N MET A 98 6.83 -11.25 -11.66
CA MET A 98 7.71 -10.59 -10.70
C MET A 98 9.17 -10.87 -11.06
N LYS A 99 10.00 -9.83 -10.97
CA LYS A 99 11.46 -9.98 -11.05
C LYS A 99 12.02 -10.23 -9.65
N PHE A 100 13.08 -11.02 -9.55
CA PHE A 100 13.78 -11.27 -8.30
C PHE A 100 15.11 -10.55 -8.35
N ILE A 101 15.35 -9.67 -7.39
CA ILE A 101 16.63 -8.98 -7.26
C ILE A 101 17.40 -9.57 -6.10
N THR A 102 18.67 -9.86 -6.33
CA THR A 102 19.59 -10.23 -5.25
C THR A 102 19.91 -8.98 -4.43
N LYS A 103 19.81 -9.10 -3.11
CA LYS A 103 20.26 -8.09 -2.17
C LYS A 103 21.52 -8.56 -1.46
N THR A 104 22.49 -7.67 -1.37
CA THR A 104 23.67 -7.87 -0.54
C THR A 104 23.28 -7.89 0.93
N ILE A 105 23.71 -8.93 1.63
CA ILE A 105 23.49 -9.09 3.06
C ILE A 105 24.19 -7.95 3.81
N HIS A 106 23.47 -7.27 4.70
CA HIS A 106 24.00 -6.16 5.49
C HIS A 106 23.31 -6.11 6.86
N HIS A 107 23.90 -5.40 7.82
CA HIS A 107 23.40 -5.30 9.20
C HIS A 107 21.91 -4.92 9.30
N GLY A 108 21.46 -4.03 8.41
CA GLY A 108 20.07 -3.54 8.36
C GLY A 108 19.03 -4.62 8.06
N MET A 109 19.44 -5.81 7.59
CA MET A 109 18.55 -6.95 7.40
C MET A 109 18.21 -7.66 8.73
N PHE A 110 19.08 -7.54 9.73
CA PHE A 110 18.96 -8.25 11.00
C PHE A 110 18.66 -7.30 12.16
N PHE A 111 19.19 -6.08 12.12
CA PHE A 111 19.11 -5.13 13.21
C PHE A 111 18.66 -3.75 12.72
N GLN A 112 17.72 -3.15 13.45
CA GLN A 112 17.36 -1.75 13.23
C GLN A 112 18.53 -0.86 13.63
N ARG A 113 18.71 0.29 12.95
CA ARG A 113 19.81 1.23 13.24
C ARG A 113 19.87 1.64 14.72
N ARG A 114 18.71 1.89 15.33
CA ARG A 114 18.58 2.21 16.77
C ARG A 114 19.00 1.08 17.70
N THR A 115 18.91 -0.17 17.24
CA THR A 115 19.34 -1.35 18.00
C THR A 115 20.85 -1.49 17.92
N ILE A 116 21.44 -1.30 16.74
CA ILE A 116 22.90 -1.38 16.54
C ILE A 116 23.65 -0.36 17.41
N THR A 117 23.07 0.84 17.59
CA THR A 117 23.69 1.89 18.43
C THR A 117 23.73 1.57 19.91
N LEU A 118 23.00 0.57 20.39
CA LEU A 118 23.01 0.14 21.80
C LEU A 118 24.17 -0.82 22.12
N PHE A 119 24.84 -1.36 21.10
CA PHE A 119 25.95 -2.30 21.28
C PHE A 119 27.28 -1.58 21.43
N ASP A 120 28.21 -2.17 22.19
CA ASP A 120 29.61 -1.74 22.24
C ASP A 120 30.37 -2.11 20.96
N ASP A 121 31.60 -1.63 20.85
CA ASP A 121 32.41 -1.82 19.64
C ASP A 121 32.88 -3.26 19.44
N GLY A 122 33.04 -4.04 20.53
CA GLY A 122 33.37 -5.46 20.45
C GLY A 122 32.23 -6.28 19.84
N VAL A 123 31.00 -6.01 20.27
CA VAL A 123 29.80 -6.63 19.69
C VAL A 123 29.61 -6.18 18.24
N LYS A 124 29.80 -4.90 17.93
CA LYS A 124 29.72 -4.41 16.54
C LYS A 124 30.74 -5.11 15.63
N SER A 125 31.98 -5.32 16.10
CA SER A 125 33.00 -6.08 15.34
C SER A 125 32.52 -7.49 15.01
N LYS A 126 32.01 -8.22 16.00
CA LYS A 126 31.48 -9.59 15.79
C LYS A 126 30.30 -9.63 14.82
N ILE A 127 29.42 -8.63 14.87
CA ILE A 127 28.34 -8.52 13.88
C ILE A 127 28.94 -8.25 12.49
N GLY A 128 29.97 -7.41 12.38
CA GLY A 128 30.75 -7.20 11.14
C GLY A 128 31.28 -8.50 10.56
N GLU A 129 32.02 -9.26 11.37
CA GLU A 129 32.59 -10.55 11.00
C GLU A 129 31.52 -11.53 10.50
N LEU A 130 30.38 -11.64 11.21
CA LEU A 130 29.26 -12.49 10.79
C LEU A 130 28.68 -12.05 9.43
N ILE A 131 28.52 -10.75 9.19
CA ILE A 131 28.01 -10.26 7.90
C ILE A 131 29.00 -10.60 6.78
N ASP A 132 30.30 -10.44 7.01
CA ASP A 132 31.33 -10.79 6.02
C ASP A 132 31.35 -12.30 5.71
N GLU A 133 31.19 -13.15 6.73
CA GLU A 133 31.05 -14.60 6.54
C GLU A 133 29.81 -14.95 5.72
N LEU A 134 28.66 -14.33 6.01
CA LEU A 134 27.43 -14.54 5.25
C LEU A 134 27.54 -14.06 3.81
N GLN A 135 28.29 -12.99 3.55
CA GLN A 135 28.56 -12.54 2.18
C GLN A 135 29.49 -13.51 1.43
N LYS A 136 30.50 -14.07 2.12
CA LYS A 136 31.44 -15.04 1.56
C LYS A 136 30.83 -16.42 1.33
N SER A 137 29.80 -16.81 2.07
CA SER A 137 29.14 -18.12 1.93
C SER A 137 28.39 -18.30 0.61
N GLY A 138 28.24 -17.23 -0.18
CA GLY A 138 27.52 -17.26 -1.46
C GLY A 138 25.99 -17.28 -1.31
N VAL A 139 25.47 -17.08 -0.11
CA VAL A 139 24.02 -17.02 0.13
C VAL A 139 23.45 -15.74 -0.49
N ALA A 140 22.58 -15.90 -1.48
CA ALA A 140 21.85 -14.81 -2.12
C ALA A 140 20.47 -14.63 -1.47
N VAL A 141 20.23 -13.45 -0.88
CA VAL A 141 18.87 -13.07 -0.44
C VAL A 141 18.17 -12.42 -1.61
N GLU A 142 17.15 -13.07 -2.16
CA GLU A 142 16.37 -12.53 -3.27
C GLU A 142 15.05 -11.93 -2.78
N VAL A 143 14.70 -10.76 -3.30
CA VAL A 143 13.46 -10.06 -2.96
C VAL A 143 12.63 -9.87 -4.23
N PRO A 144 11.33 -10.20 -4.21
CA PRO A 144 10.46 -9.94 -5.34
C PRO A 144 10.28 -8.44 -5.56
N LYS A 145 10.35 -8.03 -6.82
CA LYS A 145 10.13 -6.66 -7.31
C LYS A 145 9.19 -6.68 -8.51
N CYS A 146 8.19 -5.81 -8.45
CA CYS A 146 7.25 -5.61 -9.55
C CYS A 146 6.65 -4.20 -9.42
N ASN A 147 7.12 -3.28 -10.26
CA ASN A 147 6.54 -1.94 -10.37
C ASN A 147 5.47 -1.91 -11.46
N PHE A 148 4.52 -1.00 -11.39
CA PHE A 148 3.50 -0.82 -12.42
C PHE A 148 3.34 0.65 -12.82
N ASP A 149 4.33 1.49 -12.51
CA ASP A 149 4.22 2.93 -12.66
C ASP A 149 3.93 3.32 -14.11
N VAL A 150 4.63 2.69 -15.07
CA VAL A 150 4.44 2.91 -16.50
C VAL A 150 3.07 2.41 -16.97
N GLU A 151 2.70 1.17 -16.64
CA GLU A 151 1.42 0.59 -17.09
C GLU A 151 0.23 1.33 -16.49
N MET A 152 0.33 1.74 -15.23
CA MET A 152 -0.69 2.51 -14.52
C MET A 152 -0.79 3.93 -15.09
N ALA A 153 0.34 4.60 -15.39
CA ALA A 153 0.34 5.90 -16.05
C ALA A 153 -0.31 5.85 -17.44
N MET A 154 0.01 4.83 -18.25
CA MET A 154 -0.61 4.63 -19.56
C MET A 154 -2.12 4.39 -19.44
N ASP A 155 -2.55 3.48 -18.56
CA ASP A 155 -3.96 3.21 -18.30
C ASP A 155 -4.71 4.50 -17.90
N MET A 156 -4.14 5.33 -17.00
CA MET A 156 -4.74 6.61 -16.61
C MET A 156 -4.93 7.56 -17.79
N LEU A 157 -3.94 7.65 -18.67
CA LEU A 157 -4.00 8.52 -19.84
C LEU A 157 -5.03 8.02 -20.86
N ASP A 158 -5.09 6.72 -21.10
CA ASP A 158 -6.06 6.07 -22.01
C ASP A 158 -7.50 6.18 -21.51
N ASP A 159 -7.70 6.18 -20.19
CA ASP A 159 -9.03 6.29 -19.59
C ASP A 159 -9.55 7.73 -19.50
N THR A 160 -8.69 8.72 -19.75
CA THR A 160 -8.98 10.15 -19.56
C THR A 160 -10.40 10.51 -20.01
N ASP A 161 -10.77 10.14 -21.23
CA ASP A 161 -12.01 10.62 -21.85
C ASP A 161 -13.25 9.89 -21.35
N LYS A 162 -13.07 8.81 -20.58
CA LYS A 162 -14.14 7.97 -20.01
C LYS A 162 -14.50 8.35 -18.58
N LEU A 163 -13.70 9.18 -17.93
CA LEU A 163 -13.84 9.52 -16.52
C LEU A 163 -13.93 11.02 -16.26
N THR A 164 -14.51 11.35 -15.11
CA THR A 164 -14.49 12.72 -14.55
C THR A 164 -13.48 12.85 -13.41
N ALA A 165 -13.23 11.76 -12.71
CA ALA A 165 -12.36 11.73 -11.56
C ALA A 165 -11.64 10.40 -11.42
N ILE A 166 -10.47 10.44 -10.77
CA ILE A 166 -9.74 9.25 -10.37
C ILE A 166 -9.59 9.19 -8.84
N VAL A 167 -9.49 7.97 -8.34
CA VAL A 167 -9.03 7.67 -6.97
C VAL A 167 -7.80 6.79 -7.08
N LEU A 168 -6.63 7.35 -6.79
CA LEU A 168 -5.36 6.64 -6.80
C LEU A 168 -5.01 6.16 -5.40
N PHE A 169 -4.83 4.85 -5.24
CA PHE A 169 -4.29 4.24 -4.02
C PHE A 169 -2.80 4.00 -4.21
N SER A 170 -2.02 5.06 -4.10
CA SER A 170 -0.56 5.05 -4.10
C SER A 170 -0.06 6.35 -3.47
N GLY A 171 1.14 6.30 -2.91
CA GLY A 171 1.84 7.46 -2.39
C GLY A 171 3.10 7.84 -3.18
N ASP A 172 3.32 7.19 -4.32
CA ASP A 172 4.56 7.28 -5.09
C ASP A 172 4.67 8.59 -5.89
N SER A 173 5.81 9.28 -5.78
CA SER A 173 6.08 10.52 -6.50
C SER A 173 6.08 10.33 -8.02
N ASP A 174 6.38 9.13 -8.51
CA ASP A 174 6.42 8.84 -9.95
C ASP A 174 5.04 9.03 -10.62
N MET A 175 3.96 9.01 -9.82
CA MET A 175 2.61 9.29 -10.29
C MET A 175 2.34 10.77 -10.53
N ARG A 176 3.23 11.69 -10.16
CA ARG A 176 2.99 13.13 -10.31
C ARG A 176 2.69 13.52 -11.76
N ALA A 177 3.55 13.14 -12.70
CA ALA A 177 3.43 13.53 -14.10
C ALA A 177 2.10 13.09 -14.77
N PRO A 178 1.67 11.80 -14.66
CA PRO A 178 0.38 11.41 -15.22
C PRO A 178 -0.79 12.14 -14.53
N LEU A 179 -0.73 12.37 -13.22
CA LEU A 179 -1.76 13.12 -12.49
C LEU A 179 -1.85 14.59 -12.94
N GLU A 180 -0.72 15.27 -13.14
CA GLU A 180 -0.70 16.64 -13.68
C GLU A 180 -1.33 16.69 -15.06
N ARG A 181 -1.09 15.68 -15.90
CA ARG A 181 -1.72 15.60 -17.22
C ARG A 181 -3.23 15.45 -17.13
N LEU A 182 -3.73 14.65 -16.19
CA LEU A 182 -5.16 14.52 -15.89
C LEU A 182 -5.76 15.85 -15.41
N LYS A 183 -5.04 16.61 -14.56
CA LYS A 183 -5.47 17.94 -14.09
C LYS A 183 -5.61 18.94 -15.23
N VAL A 184 -4.65 18.98 -16.16
CA VAL A 184 -4.71 19.83 -17.36
C VAL A 184 -5.95 19.50 -18.20
N LYS A 185 -6.37 18.24 -18.25
CA LYS A 185 -7.58 17.78 -18.94
C LYS A 185 -8.85 17.91 -18.09
N GLY A 186 -8.82 18.70 -17.01
CA GLY A 186 -9.98 19.01 -16.17
C GLY A 186 -10.45 17.87 -15.26
N LYS A 187 -9.66 16.80 -15.09
CA LYS A 187 -10.05 15.65 -14.27
C LYS A 187 -9.78 15.93 -12.79
N ARG A 188 -10.61 15.35 -11.92
CA ARG A 188 -10.47 15.45 -10.47
C ARG A 188 -9.62 14.30 -9.94
N VAL A 189 -8.73 14.58 -8.99
CA VAL A 189 -7.76 13.61 -8.46
C VAL A 189 -7.93 13.46 -6.95
N ALA A 190 -8.29 12.27 -6.49
CA ALA A 190 -8.15 11.87 -5.10
C ALA A 190 -6.96 10.93 -4.94
N ILE A 191 -6.19 11.15 -3.88
CA ILE A 191 -5.08 10.29 -3.48
C ILE A 191 -5.43 9.66 -2.15
N VAL A 192 -5.42 8.33 -2.12
CA VAL A 192 -5.61 7.52 -0.94
C VAL A 192 -4.25 7.01 -0.50
N GLY A 193 -3.96 7.16 0.79
CA GLY A 193 -2.73 6.64 1.38
C GLY A 193 -2.75 6.71 2.89
N VAL A 194 -1.64 6.34 3.52
CA VAL A 194 -1.46 6.43 4.98
C VAL A 194 -0.49 7.56 5.34
N ARG A 195 -0.63 8.09 6.57
CA ARG A 195 0.17 9.22 7.05
C ARG A 195 1.67 8.94 6.89
N GLY A 196 2.39 9.90 6.29
CA GLY A 196 3.84 9.80 6.10
C GLY A 196 4.30 8.89 4.96
N ARG A 197 3.38 8.32 4.17
CA ARG A 197 3.69 7.46 3.01
C ARG A 197 3.28 8.04 1.66
N VAL A 198 2.80 9.28 1.63
CA VAL A 198 2.45 9.99 0.38
C VAL A 198 3.48 11.07 0.13
N ALA A 199 4.10 11.05 -1.06
CA ALA A 199 5.09 12.05 -1.46
C ALA A 199 4.50 13.47 -1.41
N LYS A 200 5.30 14.45 -0.96
CA LYS A 200 4.85 15.85 -0.80
C LYS A 200 4.34 16.45 -2.12
N GLU A 201 4.96 16.09 -3.23
CA GLU A 201 4.61 16.63 -4.55
C GLU A 201 3.21 16.26 -5.01
N LEU A 202 2.73 15.07 -4.61
CA LEU A 202 1.37 14.63 -4.87
C LEU A 202 0.32 15.53 -4.17
N TYR A 203 0.70 16.23 -3.09
CA TYR A 203 -0.19 17.19 -2.44
C TYR A 203 -0.46 18.44 -3.28
N ALA A 204 0.45 18.79 -4.19
CA ALA A 204 0.26 19.92 -5.11
C ALA A 204 -0.73 19.60 -6.24
N VAL A 205 -0.89 18.32 -6.59
CA VAL A 205 -1.69 17.89 -7.74
C VAL A 205 -3.08 17.41 -7.34
N LYS A 206 -3.22 16.81 -6.16
CA LYS A 206 -4.51 16.24 -5.70
C LYS A 206 -5.56 17.31 -5.40
N ASP A 207 -6.81 16.99 -5.69
CA ASP A 207 -7.97 17.71 -5.17
C ASP A 207 -8.37 17.23 -3.77
N LYS A 208 -8.13 15.94 -3.47
CA LYS A 208 -8.49 15.33 -2.20
C LYS A 208 -7.42 14.36 -1.71
N TYR A 209 -7.11 14.45 -0.43
CA TYR A 209 -6.42 13.38 0.28
C TYR A 209 -7.42 12.58 1.11
N ILE A 210 -7.32 11.26 1.04
CA ILE A 210 -8.14 10.32 1.77
C ILE A 210 -7.18 9.45 2.59
N ASP A 211 -7.30 9.54 3.92
CA ASP A 211 -6.56 8.65 4.82
C ASP A 211 -7.19 7.26 4.76
N PHE A 212 -6.44 6.25 4.28
CA PHE A 212 -6.93 4.89 4.12
C PHE A 212 -7.44 4.30 5.44
N GLY A 213 -6.76 4.56 6.56
CA GLY A 213 -7.15 4.00 7.86
C GLY A 213 -8.47 4.57 8.39
N LYS A 214 -8.85 5.77 7.92
CA LYS A 214 -10.14 6.41 8.21
C LYS A 214 -11.19 6.16 7.13
N PHE A 215 -10.78 5.70 5.95
CA PHE A 215 -11.67 5.40 4.84
C PHE A 215 -12.16 3.94 4.86
N TYR A 216 -11.29 2.99 5.20
CA TYR A 216 -11.57 1.57 5.13
C TYR A 216 -12.57 1.11 6.22
N THR A 217 -13.66 0.48 5.81
CA THR A 217 -14.73 -0.03 6.69
C THR A 217 -14.79 -1.55 6.81
N GLY A 218 -13.98 -2.27 6.03
CA GLY A 218 -13.96 -3.73 6.08
C GLY A 218 -13.33 -4.28 7.36
N LYS A 219 -13.27 -5.61 7.47
CA LYS A 219 -12.72 -6.28 8.65
C LYS A 219 -11.25 -5.92 8.82
N ARG A 220 -10.88 -5.53 10.04
CA ARG A 220 -9.49 -5.25 10.46
C ARG A 220 -9.02 -6.37 11.37
N VAL A 221 -7.89 -6.98 11.04
CA VAL A 221 -7.23 -7.97 11.89
C VAL A 221 -6.02 -7.30 12.51
N TYR A 222 -6.16 -6.89 13.76
CA TYR A 222 -5.05 -6.32 14.51
C TYR A 222 -4.03 -7.40 14.81
N ILE A 223 -2.75 -7.06 14.66
CA ILE A 223 -1.67 -7.89 15.20
C ILE A 223 -1.92 -7.92 16.73
N LYS A 224 -1.98 -9.11 17.34
CA LYS A 224 -2.23 -9.25 18.79
C LYS A 224 -1.34 -8.25 19.54
N SER A 225 -1.97 -7.29 20.19
CA SER A 225 -1.32 -6.40 21.13
C SER A 225 -1.12 -7.18 22.42
N GLU A 226 0.07 -7.73 22.63
CA GLU A 226 0.52 -8.06 23.97
C GLU A 226 1.31 -6.85 24.49
N ASN A 227 0.80 -6.23 25.56
CA ASN A 227 1.52 -5.17 26.26
C ASN A 227 2.55 -5.82 27.19
N PRO A 228 3.87 -5.66 26.96
CA PRO A 228 4.90 -6.36 27.73
C PRO A 228 5.26 -5.70 29.08
N ALA A 229 4.58 -4.65 29.54
CA ALA A 229 4.78 -4.19 30.92
C ALA A 229 4.34 -5.25 31.96
N PHE A 230 3.48 -6.20 31.55
CA PHE A 230 3.03 -7.36 32.31
C PHE A 230 3.42 -8.60 31.51
N GLY A 231 4.64 -9.09 31.72
CA GLY A 231 5.20 -10.19 30.95
C GLY A 231 4.27 -11.40 30.85
N ALA A 232 4.10 -11.91 29.63
CA ALA A 232 3.72 -13.31 29.46
C ALA A 232 4.91 -14.14 29.95
N GLY A 233 4.82 -14.65 31.17
CA GLY A 233 5.75 -15.63 31.70
C GLY A 233 5.75 -16.91 30.85
N PRO A 234 6.81 -17.73 30.93
CA PRO A 234 6.93 -18.91 30.10
C PRO A 234 5.79 -19.88 30.41
N HIS A 235 5.01 -20.24 29.39
CA HIS A 235 4.10 -21.37 29.48
C HIS A 235 4.93 -22.64 29.33
N ASN A 236 4.96 -23.44 30.41
CA ASN A 236 5.50 -24.80 30.46
C ASN A 236 4.89 -25.71 29.38
#